data_AF-A0A0F9W2U3-F1
#
_entry.id   AF-A0A0F9W2U3-F1
#
_cell.length_a   1.000
_cell.length_b   1.000
_cell.length_c   1.000
_cell.angle_alpha   90.00
_cell.angle_beta   90.00
_cell.angle_gamma   90.00
#
_symmetry.space_group_name_H-M   'P 1'
#
loop_
_entity.id
_entity.type
_entity.pdbx_description
1 polymer ?
#
loop_
_entity_poly.entity_id
_entity_poly.type
_entity_poly.pdbx_seq_one_letter_code
_entity_poly.pdbx_strand_id
1 'polypeptide(L)'
;MPDSVNLNPSSFAEDGGLLDLSMEEVVSLFLDKEKRRHKEAKEDENQQEVVIGSRVIPMGLMMTLDSMSRRCNVSRALLTRCLSHQIVAWFEGNAKLKELSELFYLACDAADDLGYPDLYEGMRDVGYSLCHVSPKPTAFRTIGWVRNGLHKVAQPLGLPVGILFAVGLCQSVLTTDSGRSQGTIEKYLSEEVSQFQTHIEDRFIRVYAFHDTVRRRAKSDGKTIKL
;
A
#
# COMPACT_ATOMS: atom_id res chain seq x y z
N MET A 1 2.47 17.39 29.52
CA MET A 1 1.61 17.05 28.35
C MET A 1 2.06 15.68 27.90
N PRO A 2 1.18 14.69 27.65
CA PRO A 2 1.65 13.45 27.08
C PRO A 2 2.04 13.75 25.63
N ASP A 3 3.30 13.48 25.30
CA ASP A 3 3.85 13.70 23.97
C ASP A 3 2.96 13.05 22.92
N SER A 4 2.60 13.79 21.87
CA SER A 4 1.90 13.26 20.71
C SER A 4 2.82 12.25 20.03
N VAL A 5 2.69 10.97 20.40
CA VAL A 5 3.47 9.89 19.79
C VAL A 5 3.10 9.81 18.32
N ASN A 6 4.03 10.20 17.45
CA ASN A 6 3.88 9.99 16.02
C ASN A 6 3.76 8.49 15.78
N LEU A 7 2.73 8.10 15.03
CA LEU A 7 2.40 6.69 14.74
C LEU A 7 2.73 6.32 13.30
N ASN A 8 3.51 7.16 12.63
CA ASN A 8 4.11 6.85 11.36
C ASN A 8 5.14 5.72 11.56
N PRO A 9 5.14 4.65 10.75
CA PRO A 9 6.13 3.59 10.75
C PRO A 9 7.57 4.08 10.84
N SER A 10 7.87 5.26 10.31
CA SER A 10 9.17 5.94 10.42
C SER A 10 9.64 6.15 11.87
N SER A 11 8.73 6.25 12.85
CA SER A 11 9.08 6.39 14.28
C SER A 11 9.37 5.05 14.99
N PHE A 12 9.23 3.92 14.30
CA PHE A 12 9.45 2.58 14.85
C PHE A 12 10.68 1.88 14.24
N ALA A 13 11.48 2.59 13.45
CA ALA A 13 12.59 2.04 12.68
C ALA A 13 13.84 1.63 13.50
N GLU A 14 13.85 1.84 14.83
CA GLU A 14 15.09 1.71 15.62
C GLU A 14 15.34 0.33 16.26
N ASP A 15 14.35 -0.56 16.44
CA ASP A 15 14.52 -1.81 17.23
C ASP A 15 13.95 -3.09 16.57
N GLY A 16 14.37 -3.42 15.34
CA GLY A 16 14.15 -4.77 14.78
C GLY A 16 12.91 -4.97 13.91
N GLY A 17 12.52 -3.94 13.16
CA GLY A 17 11.67 -4.07 11.97
C GLY A 17 10.19 -4.41 12.24
N LEU A 18 9.29 -3.46 12.02
CA LEU A 18 7.83 -3.68 12.08
C LEU A 18 7.33 -4.86 11.20
N LEU A 19 8.09 -5.22 10.16
CA LEU A 19 7.76 -6.31 9.24
C LEU A 19 8.08 -7.71 9.80
N ASP A 20 8.90 -7.80 10.85
CA ASP A 20 9.33 -9.07 11.44
C ASP A 20 8.46 -9.49 12.64
N LEU A 21 7.56 -8.61 13.08
CA LEU A 21 6.65 -8.85 14.19
C LEU A 21 5.55 -9.85 13.80
N SER A 22 5.23 -10.75 14.72
CA SER A 22 4.05 -11.62 14.65
C SER A 22 2.75 -10.82 14.74
N MET A 23 1.64 -11.46 14.34
CA MET A 23 0.32 -10.81 14.38
C MET A 23 -0.03 -10.31 15.78
N GLU A 24 0.21 -11.12 16.80
CA GLU A 24 -0.06 -10.80 18.20
C GLU A 24 0.80 -9.62 18.68
N GLU A 25 2.06 -9.53 18.24
CA GLU A 25 2.96 -8.42 18.58
C GLU A 25 2.53 -7.12 17.90
N VAL A 26 2.15 -7.17 16.62
CA VAL A 26 1.60 -6.00 15.89
C VAL A 26 0.33 -5.50 16.58
N VAL A 27 -0.60 -6.41 16.91
CA VAL A 27 -1.82 -6.03 17.61
C VAL A 27 -1.47 -5.43 18.96
N SER A 28 -0.64 -6.09 19.77
CA SER A 28 -0.23 -5.58 21.10
C SER A 28 0.38 -4.17 21.01
N LEU A 29 1.25 -3.93 20.04
CA LEU A 29 1.96 -2.67 19.85
C LEU A 29 1.01 -1.49 19.53
N PHE A 30 -0.04 -1.75 18.75
CA PHE A 30 -0.94 -0.69 18.27
C PHE A 30 -2.32 -0.67 18.93
N LEU A 31 -2.73 -1.71 19.65
CA LEU A 31 -4.10 -1.89 20.15
C LEU A 31 -4.61 -0.70 20.96
N ASP A 32 -3.86 -0.31 21.99
CA ASP A 32 -4.27 0.75 22.91
C ASP A 32 -4.27 2.11 22.21
N LYS A 33 -3.33 2.33 21.30
CA LYS A 33 -3.23 3.57 20.53
C LYS A 33 -4.38 3.69 19.54
N GLU A 34 -4.71 2.63 18.81
CA GLU A 34 -5.85 2.60 17.89
C GLU A 34 -7.22 2.73 18.60
N LYS A 35 -7.32 2.25 19.85
CA LYS A 35 -8.51 2.47 20.69
C LYS A 35 -8.62 3.93 21.16
N ARG A 36 -7.50 4.57 21.53
CA ARG A 36 -7.47 5.96 22.00
C ARG A 36 -7.63 6.97 20.87
N ARG A 37 -7.11 6.68 19.68
CA ARG A 37 -7.16 7.56 18.49
C ARG A 37 -8.58 8.03 18.16
N HIS A 38 -9.58 7.16 18.33
CA HIS A 38 -10.99 7.50 18.14
C HIS A 38 -11.48 8.65 19.05
N LYS A 39 -10.87 8.86 20.22
CA LYS A 39 -11.27 9.90 21.18
C LYS A 39 -10.57 11.23 20.92
N GLU A 40 -9.38 11.21 20.32
CA GLU A 40 -8.44 12.34 20.31
C GLU A 40 -8.23 12.96 18.90
N ALA A 41 -8.54 12.26 17.81
CA ALA A 41 -8.21 12.66 16.43
C ALA A 41 -9.04 13.83 15.84
N LYS A 42 -9.69 14.67 16.66
CA LYS A 42 -10.67 15.65 16.16
C LYS A 42 -10.07 16.79 15.31
N GLU A 43 -8.76 17.00 15.33
CA GLU A 43 -8.11 18.14 14.68
C GLU A 43 -7.08 17.78 13.60
N ASP A 44 -6.50 16.57 13.61
CA ASP A 44 -5.49 16.17 12.61
C ASP A 44 -6.10 15.22 11.57
N GLU A 45 -6.29 15.72 10.34
CA GLU A 45 -6.80 14.94 9.20
C GLU A 45 -5.98 13.68 8.91
N ASN A 46 -4.66 13.70 9.19
CA ASN A 46 -3.81 12.53 9.01
C ASN A 46 -4.09 11.45 10.07
N GLN A 47 -4.68 11.80 11.21
CA GLN A 47 -5.04 10.88 12.29
C GLN A 47 -6.50 10.41 12.21
N GLN A 48 -7.31 11.02 11.33
CA GLN A 48 -8.71 10.66 11.16
C GLN A 48 -8.87 9.27 10.56
N GLU A 49 -9.93 8.59 10.99
CA GLU A 49 -10.34 7.33 10.40
C GLU A 49 -10.93 7.57 9.01
N VAL A 50 -10.41 6.86 8.02
CA VAL A 50 -10.85 6.95 6.63
C VAL A 50 -11.28 5.58 6.12
N VAL A 51 -12.31 5.59 5.28
CA VAL A 51 -12.78 4.38 4.61
C VAL A 51 -12.03 4.23 3.29
N ILE A 52 -11.42 3.06 3.10
CA ILE A 52 -10.83 2.65 1.83
C ILE A 52 -11.65 1.48 1.29
N GLY A 53 -12.32 1.72 0.16
CA GLY A 53 -13.12 0.72 -0.53
C GLY A 53 -12.31 -0.02 -1.59
N SER A 54 -12.49 -1.33 -1.67
CA SER A 54 -12.14 -2.12 -2.85
C SER A 54 -13.37 -2.82 -3.40
N ARG A 55 -13.53 -2.78 -4.72
CA ARG A 55 -14.63 -3.48 -5.40
C ARG A 55 -14.43 -4.99 -5.41
N VAL A 56 -13.18 -5.43 -5.33
CA VAL A 56 -12.77 -6.83 -5.37
C VAL A 56 -11.75 -7.09 -4.28
N ILE A 57 -11.91 -8.20 -3.54
CA ILE A 57 -11.01 -8.60 -2.45
C ILE A 57 -10.82 -10.11 -2.50
N PRO A 58 -9.61 -10.64 -2.28
CA PRO A 58 -9.38 -12.07 -2.32
C PRO A 58 -10.21 -12.75 -1.24
N MET A 59 -10.95 -13.81 -1.59
CA MET A 59 -11.86 -14.47 -0.65
C MET A 59 -11.12 -15.02 0.57
N GLY A 60 -9.92 -15.57 0.33
CA GLY A 60 -9.03 -16.06 1.38
C GLY A 60 -8.65 -14.99 2.40
N LEU A 61 -8.50 -13.73 1.98
CA LEU A 61 -8.11 -12.64 2.86
C LEU A 61 -9.16 -12.39 3.95
N MET A 62 -10.44 -12.32 3.56
CA MET A 62 -11.52 -12.05 4.51
C MET A 62 -11.66 -13.18 5.53
N MET A 63 -11.56 -14.43 5.09
CA MET A 63 -11.61 -15.59 5.98
C MET A 63 -10.46 -15.59 6.98
N THR A 64 -9.24 -15.26 6.53
CA THR A 64 -8.07 -15.19 7.40
C THR A 64 -8.17 -14.07 8.40
N LEU A 65 -8.58 -12.87 7.97
CA LEU A 65 -8.80 -11.73 8.87
C LEU A 65 -9.89 -12.03 9.92
N ASP A 66 -10.95 -12.73 9.56
CA ASP A 66 -12.00 -13.15 10.51
C ASP A 66 -11.50 -14.19 11.52
N SER A 67 -10.62 -15.09 11.09
CA SER A 67 -9.97 -16.06 11.99
C SER A 67 -9.00 -15.37 12.96
N MET A 68 -8.14 -14.50 12.43
CA MET A 68 -7.14 -13.76 13.20
C MET A 68 -7.77 -12.79 14.19
N SER A 69 -8.82 -12.09 13.80
CA SER A 69 -9.51 -11.15 14.69
C SER A 69 -10.08 -11.85 15.93
N ARG A 70 -10.63 -13.06 15.76
CA ARG A 70 -11.06 -13.93 16.87
C ARG A 70 -9.89 -14.37 17.74
N ARG A 71 -8.78 -14.78 17.13
CA ARG A 71 -7.56 -15.22 17.83
C ARG A 71 -6.97 -14.12 18.71
N CYS A 72 -6.89 -12.90 18.18
CA CYS A 72 -6.37 -11.74 18.89
C CYS A 72 -7.42 -11.06 19.79
N ASN A 73 -8.66 -11.59 19.85
CA ASN A 73 -9.78 -11.03 20.61
C ASN A 73 -10.05 -9.53 20.32
N VAL A 74 -10.04 -9.17 19.03
CA VAL A 74 -10.31 -7.82 18.54
C VAL A 74 -11.31 -7.86 17.37
N SER A 75 -11.95 -6.73 17.06
CA SER A 75 -12.77 -6.65 15.85
C SER A 75 -11.89 -6.66 14.59
N ARG A 76 -12.40 -7.19 13.47
CA ARG A 76 -11.71 -7.15 12.17
C ARG A 76 -11.29 -5.72 11.78
N ALA A 77 -12.13 -4.72 12.05
CA ALA A 77 -11.84 -3.32 11.75
C ALA A 77 -10.66 -2.78 12.58
N LEU A 78 -10.51 -3.23 13.83
CA LEU A 78 -9.38 -2.86 14.68
C LEU A 78 -8.11 -3.61 14.23
N LEU A 79 -8.24 -4.89 13.90
CA LEU A 79 -7.15 -5.69 13.34
C LEU A 79 -6.59 -5.07 12.06
N THR A 80 -7.43 -4.71 11.09
CA THR A 80 -6.97 -4.10 9.83
C THR A 80 -6.29 -2.76 10.03
N ARG A 81 -6.67 -2.01 11.09
CA ARG A 81 -5.96 -0.78 11.47
C ARG A 81 -4.59 -1.07 12.05
N CYS A 82 -4.46 -2.04 12.97
CA CYS A 82 -3.15 -2.44 13.48
C CYS A 82 -2.23 -2.91 12.34
N LEU A 83 -2.76 -3.74 11.42
CA LEU A 83 -1.98 -4.22 10.27
C LEU A 83 -1.64 -3.13 9.26
N SER A 84 -2.43 -2.06 9.17
CA SER A 84 -2.17 -0.99 8.20
C SER A 84 -0.84 -0.26 8.42
N HIS A 85 -0.27 -0.36 9.62
CA HIS A 85 1.09 0.12 9.91
C HIS A 85 2.15 -0.70 9.16
N GLN A 86 2.02 -2.03 9.15
CA GLN A 86 2.90 -2.92 8.38
C GLN A 86 2.74 -2.72 6.87
N ILE A 87 1.53 -2.42 6.40
CA ILE A 87 1.27 -2.17 4.98
C ILE A 87 2.16 -1.02 4.49
N VAL A 88 2.14 0.12 5.18
CA VAL A 88 2.95 1.28 4.76
C VAL A 88 4.44 0.98 4.89
N ALA A 89 4.87 0.35 5.98
CA ALA A 89 6.27 -0.04 6.15
C ALA A 89 6.76 -0.95 5.03
N TRP A 90 5.92 -1.88 4.55
CA TRP A 90 6.26 -2.74 3.44
C TRP A 90 6.39 -1.96 2.13
N PHE A 91 5.43 -1.07 1.84
CA PHE A 91 5.48 -0.22 0.64
C PHE A 91 6.69 0.71 0.64
N GLU A 92 7.00 1.36 1.77
CA GLU A 92 8.14 2.27 1.90
C GLU A 92 9.48 1.53 1.93
N GLY A 93 9.53 0.33 2.52
CA GLY A 93 10.72 -0.51 2.57
C GLY A 93 11.02 -1.25 1.26
N ASN A 94 10.09 -1.26 0.30
CA ASN A 94 10.28 -1.94 -0.98
C ASN A 94 11.09 -1.07 -1.95
N ALA A 95 12.39 -1.38 -2.07
CA ALA A 95 13.33 -0.64 -2.91
C ALA A 95 12.88 -0.53 -4.38
N LYS A 96 12.28 -1.60 -4.94
CA LYS A 96 11.71 -1.59 -6.29
C LYS A 96 10.57 -0.57 -6.39
N LEU A 97 9.62 -0.57 -5.46
CA LEU A 97 8.52 0.41 -5.48
C LEU A 97 9.00 1.84 -5.30
N LYS A 98 10.03 2.04 -4.49
CA LYS A 98 10.67 3.34 -4.31
C LYS A 98 11.28 3.85 -5.62
N GLU A 99 12.12 3.07 -6.26
CA GLU A 99 12.75 3.42 -7.55
C GLU A 99 11.68 3.68 -8.63
N LEU A 100 10.66 2.83 -8.72
CA LEU A 100 9.53 3.01 -9.64
C LEU A 100 8.84 4.36 -9.43
N SER A 101 8.56 4.70 -8.17
CA SER A 101 7.84 5.92 -7.80
C SER A 101 8.68 7.15 -8.10
N GLU A 102 9.97 7.13 -7.73
CA GLU A 102 10.92 8.22 -8.00
C GLU A 102 11.04 8.48 -9.51
N LEU A 103 11.24 7.43 -10.31
CA LEU A 103 11.35 7.55 -11.76
C LEU A 103 10.05 8.07 -12.40
N PHE A 104 8.89 7.62 -11.90
CA PHE A 104 7.59 8.07 -12.37
C PHE A 104 7.39 9.57 -12.12
N TYR A 105 7.58 10.02 -10.88
CA TYR A 105 7.38 11.43 -10.54
C TYR A 105 8.40 12.34 -11.22
N LEU A 106 9.65 11.91 -11.34
CA LEU A 106 10.66 12.64 -12.11
C LEU A 106 10.23 12.83 -13.57
N ALA A 107 9.70 11.78 -14.20
CA ALA A 107 9.20 11.86 -15.58
C ALA A 107 7.95 12.74 -15.70
N CYS A 108 7.06 12.73 -14.71
CA CYS A 108 5.88 13.60 -14.65
C CYS A 108 6.27 15.07 -14.51
N ASP A 109 7.12 15.40 -13.53
CA ASP A 109 7.60 16.76 -13.30
C ASP A 109 8.27 17.32 -14.57
N ALA A 110 9.12 16.51 -15.22
CA ALA A 110 9.72 16.90 -16.49
C ALA A 110 8.70 17.03 -17.63
N ALA A 111 7.68 16.17 -17.70
CA ALA A 111 6.63 16.30 -18.71
C ALA A 111 5.82 17.59 -18.52
N ASP A 112 5.50 17.96 -17.28
CA ASP A 112 4.76 19.18 -16.95
C ASP A 112 5.58 20.43 -17.26
N ASP A 113 6.83 20.49 -16.80
CA ASP A 113 7.74 21.62 -17.03
C ASP A 113 7.99 21.87 -18.52
N LEU A 114 8.00 20.81 -19.33
CA LEU A 114 8.26 20.88 -20.76
C LEU A 114 6.99 21.05 -21.60
N GLY A 115 5.80 20.98 -20.99
CA GLY A 115 4.52 21.13 -21.67
C GLY A 115 4.10 19.91 -22.48
N TYR A 116 4.36 18.69 -21.99
CA TYR A 116 3.97 17.41 -22.58
C TYR A 116 2.90 16.64 -21.78
N PRO A 117 1.78 17.28 -21.36
CA PRO A 117 0.75 16.61 -20.55
C PRO A 117 -0.02 15.51 -21.31
N ASP A 118 0.16 15.42 -22.62
CA ASP A 118 -0.39 14.34 -23.44
C ASP A 118 0.31 12.99 -23.21
N LEU A 119 1.57 13.01 -22.78
CA LEU A 119 2.34 11.78 -22.53
C LEU A 119 1.82 10.98 -21.31
N TYR A 120 0.96 11.58 -20.49
CA TYR A 120 0.31 10.91 -19.36
C TYR A 120 -0.72 9.86 -19.79
N GLU A 121 -1.30 9.98 -20.98
CA GLU A 121 -2.40 9.09 -21.41
C GLU A 121 -1.96 7.63 -21.46
N GLY A 122 -0.72 7.36 -21.90
CA GLY A 122 -0.15 6.01 -21.94
C GLY A 122 0.15 5.41 -20.55
N MET A 123 0.09 6.23 -19.50
CA MET A 123 0.34 5.82 -18.12
C MET A 123 -0.94 5.54 -17.32
N ARG A 124 -2.11 5.94 -17.85
CA ARG A 124 -3.40 5.73 -17.20
C ARG A 124 -3.83 4.26 -17.31
N ASP A 125 -4.25 3.75 -16.16
CA ASP A 125 -5.06 2.54 -15.97
C ASP A 125 -4.52 1.27 -16.65
N VAL A 126 -3.78 0.47 -15.89
CA VAL A 126 -3.40 -0.88 -16.31
C VAL A 126 -4.28 -1.86 -15.57
N GLY A 127 -5.00 -2.69 -16.32
CA GLY A 127 -5.92 -3.69 -15.80
C GLY A 127 -5.19 -4.69 -14.90
N TYR A 128 -5.11 -4.36 -13.61
CA TYR A 128 -4.78 -5.29 -12.56
C TYR A 128 -6.08 -5.71 -11.88
N SER A 129 -6.21 -6.99 -11.66
CA SER A 129 -7.31 -7.55 -10.89
C SER A 129 -6.73 -8.55 -9.92
N LEU A 130 -7.21 -8.48 -8.69
CA LEU A 130 -6.96 -9.53 -7.71
C LEU A 130 -7.55 -10.84 -8.23
N CYS A 131 -6.91 -11.95 -7.90
CA CYS A 131 -7.40 -13.28 -8.18
C CYS A 131 -8.40 -13.74 -7.10
N HIS A 132 -9.17 -14.77 -7.47
CA HIS A 132 -10.09 -15.48 -6.56
C HIS A 132 -10.91 -14.55 -5.66
N VAL A 133 -11.55 -13.56 -6.28
CA VAL A 133 -12.16 -12.43 -5.57
C VAL A 133 -13.57 -12.73 -5.09
N SER A 134 -13.91 -12.16 -3.94
CA SER A 134 -15.30 -12.02 -3.51
C SER A 134 -16.05 -11.11 -4.50
N PRO A 135 -17.26 -11.50 -4.94
CA PRO A 135 -18.11 -10.64 -5.75
C PRO A 135 -18.71 -9.47 -4.96
N LYS A 136 -18.53 -9.45 -3.63
CA LYS A 136 -19.07 -8.41 -2.75
C LYS A 136 -18.04 -7.30 -2.54
N PRO A 137 -18.37 -6.04 -2.90
CA PRO A 137 -17.56 -4.89 -2.53
C PRO A 137 -17.30 -4.89 -1.03
N THR A 138 -16.05 -4.61 -0.66
CA THR A 138 -15.63 -4.63 0.74
C THR A 138 -14.92 -3.31 1.06
N ALA A 139 -15.32 -2.72 2.17
CA ALA A 139 -14.71 -1.51 2.69
C ALA A 139 -13.88 -1.84 3.93
N PHE A 140 -12.66 -1.33 3.96
CA PHE A 140 -11.80 -1.34 5.14
C PHE A 140 -11.75 0.05 5.75
N ARG A 141 -11.48 0.10 7.05
CA ARG A 141 -11.18 1.33 7.76
C ARG A 141 -9.70 1.38 8.07
N THR A 142 -9.08 2.52 7.80
CA THR A 142 -7.70 2.83 8.14
C THR A 142 -7.58 4.30 8.55
N ILE A 143 -6.37 4.83 8.56
CA ILE A 143 -6.03 6.15 9.08
C ILE A 143 -5.57 7.02 7.91
N GLY A 144 -5.83 8.33 7.98
CA GLY A 144 -5.51 9.29 6.92
C GLY A 144 -4.08 9.18 6.40
N TRP A 145 -3.09 9.11 7.29
CA TRP A 145 -1.68 9.00 6.90
C TRP A 145 -1.36 7.70 6.12
N VAL A 146 -2.03 6.58 6.43
CA VAL A 146 -1.89 5.32 5.68
C VAL A 146 -2.39 5.51 4.25
N ARG A 147 -3.60 6.06 4.11
CA ARG A 147 -4.19 6.34 2.79
C ARG A 147 -3.26 7.24 1.98
N ASN A 148 -2.71 8.27 2.62
CA ASN A 148 -1.81 9.22 1.98
C ASN A 148 -0.49 8.55 1.56
N GLY A 149 0.06 7.66 2.40
CA GLY A 149 1.23 6.84 2.03
C GLY A 149 0.95 5.95 0.82
N LEU A 150 -0.20 5.28 0.79
CA LEU A 150 -0.60 4.46 -0.35
C LEU A 150 -0.87 5.28 -1.62
N HIS A 151 -1.38 6.51 -1.50
CA HIS A 151 -1.59 7.39 -2.66
C HIS A 151 -0.29 7.67 -3.40
N LYS A 152 0.84 7.81 -2.69
CA LYS A 152 2.16 8.06 -3.29
C LYS A 152 2.62 6.93 -4.21
N VAL A 153 2.18 5.70 -3.97
CA VAL A 153 2.55 4.53 -4.79
C VAL A 153 1.44 4.09 -5.75
N ALA A 154 0.20 4.54 -5.54
CA ALA A 154 -0.95 4.19 -6.39
C ALA A 154 -0.80 4.68 -7.83
N GLN A 155 -0.37 5.92 -8.03
CA GLN A 155 -0.23 6.48 -9.38
C GLN A 155 0.88 5.80 -10.20
N PRO A 156 2.12 5.62 -9.69
CA PRO A 156 3.16 4.87 -10.39
C PRO A 156 2.72 3.47 -10.82
N LEU A 157 1.92 2.81 -9.97
CA LEU A 157 1.38 1.48 -10.26
C LEU A 157 0.13 1.47 -11.13
N GLY A 158 -0.53 2.63 -11.30
CA GLY A 158 -1.81 2.73 -11.99
C GLY A 158 -2.94 2.00 -11.27
N LEU A 159 -2.92 1.95 -9.93
CA LEU A 159 -3.85 1.16 -9.12
C LEU A 159 -4.68 2.02 -8.17
N PRO A 160 -5.95 1.65 -7.91
CA PRO A 160 -6.72 2.23 -6.83
C PRO A 160 -6.10 1.91 -5.47
N VAL A 161 -6.14 2.88 -4.54
CA VAL A 161 -5.65 2.70 -3.17
C VAL A 161 -6.29 1.50 -2.45
N GLY A 162 -7.55 1.19 -2.73
CA GLY A 162 -8.21 0.02 -2.15
C GLY A 162 -7.60 -1.32 -2.57
N ILE A 163 -7.08 -1.42 -3.79
CA ILE A 163 -6.36 -2.60 -4.26
C ILE A 163 -5.02 -2.71 -3.54
N LEU A 164 -4.27 -1.61 -3.44
CA LEU A 164 -3.00 -1.59 -2.72
C LEU A 164 -3.16 -1.97 -1.25
N PHE A 165 -4.22 -1.46 -0.61
CA PHE A 165 -4.54 -1.81 0.77
C PHE A 165 -4.85 -3.31 0.91
N ALA A 166 -5.60 -3.89 -0.03
CA ALA A 166 -5.93 -5.30 -0.04
C ALA A 166 -4.68 -6.19 -0.19
N VAL A 167 -3.81 -5.88 -1.15
CA VAL A 167 -2.56 -6.60 -1.35
C VAL A 167 -1.63 -6.44 -0.14
N GLY A 168 -1.55 -5.22 0.40
CA GLY A 168 -0.81 -4.95 1.62
C GLY A 168 -1.28 -5.83 2.78
N LEU A 169 -2.60 -5.97 2.96
CA LEU A 169 -3.16 -6.89 3.96
C LEU A 169 -2.78 -8.35 3.67
N CYS A 170 -2.81 -8.80 2.41
CA CYS A 170 -2.34 -10.14 2.04
C CYS A 170 -0.88 -10.33 2.46
N GLN A 171 -0.01 -9.37 2.17
CA GLN A 171 1.40 -9.40 2.55
C GLN A 171 1.58 -9.41 4.08
N SER A 172 0.89 -8.52 4.80
CA SER A 172 0.96 -8.47 6.26
C SER A 172 0.50 -9.79 6.88
N VAL A 173 -0.56 -10.39 6.36
CA VAL A 173 -1.05 -11.70 6.81
C VAL A 173 -0.03 -12.82 6.56
N LEU A 174 0.57 -12.87 5.36
CA LEU A 174 1.56 -13.89 5.03
C LEU A 174 2.83 -13.78 5.88
N THR A 175 3.28 -12.56 6.15
CA THR A 175 4.48 -12.31 6.97
C THR A 175 4.25 -12.63 8.44
N THR A 176 3.15 -12.12 9.01
CA THR A 176 2.81 -12.28 10.43
C THR A 176 2.33 -13.67 10.84
N ASP A 177 1.89 -14.51 9.89
CA ASP A 177 1.33 -15.85 10.15
C ASP A 177 2.09 -16.98 9.42
N SER A 178 3.30 -16.67 8.93
CA SER A 178 4.21 -17.53 8.13
C SER A 178 4.51 -18.93 8.69
N GLY A 179 4.17 -19.18 9.97
CA GLY A 179 4.31 -20.50 10.60
C GLY A 179 3.03 -21.30 10.80
N ARG A 180 1.84 -20.76 10.46
CA ARG A 180 0.54 -21.34 10.90
C ARG A 180 -0.52 -21.43 9.82
N SER A 181 -0.41 -20.68 8.72
CA SER A 181 -1.44 -20.62 7.68
C SER A 181 -1.44 -21.82 6.71
N GLN A 182 -1.09 -23.04 7.14
CA GLN A 182 -0.97 -24.17 6.22
C GLN A 182 -2.29 -24.49 5.49
N GLY A 183 -2.32 -24.32 4.17
CA GLY A 183 -3.39 -24.82 3.31
C GLY A 183 -3.75 -23.92 2.12
N THR A 184 -4.97 -24.07 1.63
CA THR A 184 -5.48 -23.42 0.41
C THR A 184 -5.50 -21.90 0.50
N ILE A 185 -5.68 -21.33 1.71
CA ILE A 185 -5.77 -19.87 1.88
C ILE A 185 -4.40 -19.20 1.73
N GLU A 186 -3.34 -19.75 2.31
CA GLU A 186 -1.97 -19.27 2.11
C GLU A 186 -1.55 -19.37 0.64
N LYS A 187 -1.95 -20.45 -0.05
CA LYS A 187 -1.76 -20.57 -1.50
C LYS A 187 -2.42 -19.41 -2.25
N TYR A 188 -3.69 -19.09 -1.94
CA TYR A 188 -4.38 -17.97 -2.60
C TYR A 188 -3.72 -16.63 -2.29
N LEU A 189 -3.43 -16.33 -1.02
CA LEU A 189 -2.81 -15.05 -0.64
C LEU A 189 -1.42 -14.89 -1.25
N SER A 190 -0.63 -15.96 -1.32
CA SER A 190 0.69 -15.94 -1.96
C SER A 190 0.59 -15.68 -3.46
N GLU A 191 -0.44 -16.22 -4.12
CA GLU A 191 -0.71 -15.95 -5.54
C GLU A 191 -1.07 -14.48 -5.77
N GLU A 192 -1.89 -13.87 -4.92
CA GLU A 192 -2.20 -12.42 -4.99
C GLU A 192 -0.95 -11.55 -4.89
N VAL A 193 -0.10 -11.84 -3.90
CA VAL A 193 1.14 -11.11 -3.67
C VAL A 193 2.11 -11.32 -4.83
N SER A 194 2.23 -12.54 -5.33
CA SER A 194 3.08 -12.87 -6.48
C SER A 194 2.63 -12.13 -7.74
N GLN A 195 1.33 -12.13 -8.06
CA GLN A 195 0.79 -11.38 -9.19
C GLN A 195 0.99 -9.88 -9.03
N PHE A 196 0.88 -9.36 -7.81
CA PHE A 196 1.22 -7.98 -7.55
C PHE A 196 2.69 -7.68 -7.81
N GLN A 197 3.61 -8.56 -7.41
CA GLN A 197 5.03 -8.41 -7.73
C GLN A 197 5.28 -8.40 -9.24
N THR A 198 4.65 -9.30 -9.99
CA THR A 198 4.70 -9.26 -11.47
C THR A 198 4.16 -7.95 -12.03
N HIS A 199 3.05 -7.43 -11.48
CA HIS A 199 2.52 -6.14 -11.89
C HIS A 199 3.49 -4.99 -11.63
N ILE A 200 4.23 -5.01 -10.51
CA ILE A 200 5.30 -4.03 -10.25
C ILE A 200 6.35 -4.08 -11.37
N GLU A 201 6.76 -5.27 -11.78
CA GLU A 201 7.76 -5.45 -12.84
C GLU A 201 7.26 -4.95 -14.20
N ASP A 202 6.02 -5.26 -14.56
CA ASP A 202 5.39 -4.73 -15.77
C ASP A 202 5.27 -3.20 -15.73
N ARG A 203 4.95 -2.64 -14.57
CA ARG A 203 4.89 -1.19 -14.37
C ARG A 203 6.25 -0.53 -14.48
N PHE A 204 7.31 -1.18 -14.03
CA PHE A 204 8.67 -0.70 -14.25
C PHE A 204 8.98 -0.50 -15.73
N ILE A 205 8.69 -1.49 -16.57
CA ILE A 205 8.92 -1.41 -18.01
C ILE A 205 8.20 -0.20 -18.61
N ARG A 206 6.95 0.05 -18.18
CA ARG A 206 6.13 1.17 -18.65
C ARG A 206 6.63 2.52 -18.17
N VAL A 207 6.97 2.65 -16.89
CA VAL A 207 7.52 3.89 -16.32
C VAL A 207 8.85 4.24 -16.99
N TYR A 208 9.72 3.25 -17.21
CA TYR A 208 10.96 3.45 -17.97
C TYR A 208 10.70 3.91 -19.42
N ALA A 209 9.74 3.29 -20.11
CA ALA A 209 9.37 3.70 -21.46
C ALA A 209 8.77 5.12 -21.51
N PHE A 210 7.97 5.49 -20.51
CA PHE A 210 7.44 6.85 -20.36
C PHE A 210 8.56 7.86 -20.14
N HIS A 211 9.43 7.61 -19.16
CA HIS A 211 10.60 8.43 -18.89
C HIS A 211 11.48 8.63 -20.13
N ASP A 212 11.78 7.56 -20.88
CA ASP A 212 12.55 7.64 -22.12
C ASP A 212 11.82 8.41 -23.24
N THR A 213 10.48 8.33 -23.28
CA THR A 213 9.67 9.07 -24.25
C THR A 213 9.69 10.58 -23.97
N VAL A 214 9.57 10.98 -22.71
CA VAL A 214 9.74 12.39 -22.28
C VAL A 214 11.13 12.88 -22.70
N ARG A 215 12.18 12.10 -22.40
CA ARG A 215 13.57 12.43 -22.76
C ARG A 215 13.76 12.59 -24.27
N ARG A 216 13.23 11.67 -25.09
CA ARG A 216 13.35 11.70 -26.55
C ARG A 216 12.63 12.90 -27.15
N ARG A 217 11.43 13.22 -26.67
CA ARG A 217 10.66 14.38 -27.15
C ARG A 217 11.37 15.69 -26.83
N ALA A 218 11.85 15.85 -25.60
CA ALA A 218 12.61 17.03 -25.21
C ALA A 218 13.87 17.23 -26.06
N LYS A 219 14.61 16.15 -26.33
CA LYS A 219 15.77 16.19 -27.21
C LYS A 219 15.40 16.61 -28.64
N SER A 220 14.29 16.10 -29.17
CA SER A 220 13.77 16.49 -30.48
C SER A 220 13.42 17.98 -30.54
N ASP A 221 12.91 18.52 -29.44
CA ASP A 221 12.56 19.93 -29.30
C ASP A 221 13.76 20.83 -28.93
N GLY A 222 14.98 20.26 -28.87
CA GLY A 222 16.21 20.99 -28.52
C GLY A 222 16.29 21.43 -27.04
N LYS A 223 15.44 20.88 -26.17
CA LYS A 223 15.41 21.19 -24.74
C LYS A 223 16.41 20.32 -23.99
N THR A 224 17.14 20.93 -23.05
CA THR A 224 18.07 20.20 -22.16
C THR A 224 17.32 19.86 -20.88
N ILE A 225 17.36 18.59 -20.47
CA ILE A 225 16.74 18.14 -19.21
C ILE A 225 17.81 17.57 -18.28
N LYS A 226 17.69 17.85 -16.98
CA LYS A 226 18.32 17.05 -15.93
C LYS A 226 17.31 15.99 -15.50
N LEU A 227 17.28 14.89 -16.26
CA LEU A 227 16.64 13.63 -15.86
C LEU A 227 17.73 12.72 -15.28
#